data_AF-A0A2Z5WVZ4-F1
#
_entry.id   AF-A0A2Z5WVZ4-F1
#
_cell.length_a   1.000
_cell.length_b   1.000
_cell.length_c   1.000
_cell.angle_alpha   90.00
_cell.angle_beta   90.00
_cell.angle_gamma   90.00
#
_symmetry.space_group_name_H-M   'P 1'
#
loop_
_entity.id
_entity.type
_entity.pdbx_description
1 polymer ?
#
loop_
_entity_poly.entity_id
_entity_poly.type
_entity_poly.pdbx_seq_one_letter_code
_entity_poly.pdbx_strand_id
1 'polypeptide(L)' 'MGRKFDHKQVDAIANKYKMSFEQRKAFGKFIEQEKKHGYGGTLNYRKDFTWEELAQKAQEFLEEI' A
#
# COMPACT_ATOMS: atom_id res chain seq x y z
N MET A 1 -2.47 1.42 -18.13
CA MET A 1 -1.33 0.48 -18.07
C MET A 1 -0.43 0.91 -16.92
N GLY A 2 -0.09 -0.01 -16.02
CA GLY A 2 0.75 0.25 -14.85
C GLY A 2 0.73 -0.93 -13.86
N ARG A 3 0.53 -2.15 -14.37
CA ARG A 3 0.39 -3.36 -13.55
C ARG A 3 1.71 -4.11 -13.62
N LYS A 4 2.58 -3.98 -12.61
CA LYS A 4 3.51 -5.07 -12.20
C LYS A 4 4.45 -4.72 -11.04
N PHE A 5 4.75 -3.45 -10.76
CA PHE A 5 5.67 -3.08 -9.67
C PHE A 5 4.97 -2.85 -8.31
N ASP A 6 3.86 -2.10 -8.24
CA ASP A 6 3.12 -1.88 -6.99
C ASP A 6 2.67 -3.17 -6.30
N HIS A 7 2.23 -4.17 -7.08
CA HIS A 7 1.79 -5.45 -6.51
C HIS A 7 2.89 -6.18 -5.74
N LYS A 8 4.16 -6.04 -6.13
CA LYS A 8 5.26 -6.71 -5.43
C LYS A 8 5.56 -6.04 -4.09
N GLN A 9 5.51 -4.71 -4.03
CA GLN A 9 5.74 -3.99 -2.78
C GLN A 9 4.58 -4.19 -1.80
N VAL A 10 3.35 -4.10 -2.28
CA VAL A 10 2.14 -4.38 -1.48
C VAL A 10 2.17 -5.83 -0.97
N ASP A 11 2.58 -6.80 -1.79
CA ASP A 11 2.72 -8.19 -1.37
C ASP A 11 3.80 -8.38 -0.30
N ALA A 12 4.98 -7.79 -0.50
CA ALA A 12 6.07 -7.93 0.45
C ALA A 12 5.74 -7.23 1.79
N ILE A 13 5.03 -6.10 1.77
CA ILE A 13 4.48 -5.46 2.97
C ILE A 13 3.42 -6.37 3.62
N ALA A 14 2.45 -6.88 2.86
CA ALA A 14 1.44 -7.79 3.38
C ALA A 14 2.06 -9.01 4.08
N ASN A 15 3.10 -9.60 3.49
CA ASN A 15 3.85 -10.70 4.11
C ASN A 15 4.60 -10.25 5.38
N LYS A 16 5.26 -9.08 5.35
CA LYS A 16 5.98 -8.52 6.51
C LYS A 16 5.05 -8.32 7.71
N TYR A 17 3.85 -7.83 7.47
CA TYR A 17 2.83 -7.59 8.50
C TYR A 17 1.93 -8.80 8.75
N LYS A 18 2.24 -9.98 8.16
CA LYS A 18 1.48 -11.22 8.30
C LYS A 18 -0.02 -11.05 7.98
N MET A 19 -0.34 -10.19 7.02
CA MET A 19 -1.71 -9.98 6.56
C MET A 19 -2.28 -11.26 5.96
N SER A 20 -3.53 -11.57 6.28
CA SER A 20 -4.30 -12.61 5.60
C SER A 20 -4.52 -12.25 4.12
N PHE A 21 -4.93 -13.23 3.31
CA PHE A 21 -5.26 -12.97 1.90
C PHE A 21 -6.35 -11.89 1.75
N GLU A 22 -7.34 -11.88 2.64
CA GLU A 22 -8.41 -10.88 2.67
C GLU A 22 -7.88 -9.50 3.04
N GLN A 23 -7.05 -9.41 4.08
CA GLN A 23 -6.38 -8.17 4.50
C GLN A 23 -5.47 -7.63 3.41
N ARG A 24 -4.69 -8.48 2.73
CA ARG A 24 -3.85 -8.08 1.60
C ARG A 24 -4.68 -7.48 0.47
N LYS A 25 -5.82 -8.09 0.13
CA LYS A 25 -6.72 -7.61 -0.92
C LYS A 25 -7.37 -6.28 -0.52
N ALA A 26 -7.78 -6.14 0.74
CA ALA A 26 -8.33 -4.90 1.28
C ALA A 26 -7.27 -3.79 1.34
N PHE A 27 -6.05 -4.10 1.77
CA PHE A 27 -4.92 -3.18 1.80
C PHE A 27 -4.57 -2.67 0.39
N GLY A 28 -4.55 -3.54 -0.62
CA GLY A 28 -4.37 -3.11 -2.01
C GLY A 28 -5.44 -2.10 -2.47
N LYS A 29 -6.71 -2.33 -2.10
CA LYS A 29 -7.81 -1.38 -2.40
C LYS A 29 -7.66 -0.07 -1.63
N PHE A 30 -7.24 -0.12 -0.37
CA PHE A 30 -6.98 1.05 0.46
C PHE A 30 -5.93 1.95 -0.19
N ILE A 31 -4.81 1.38 -0.62
CA ILE A 31 -3.76 2.10 -1.34
C ILE A 31 -4.28 2.72 -2.66
N GLU A 32 -5.12 2.02 -3.43
CA GLU A 32 -5.74 2.58 -4.63
C GLU A 32 -6.71 3.73 -4.30
N GLN A 33 -7.45 3.67 -3.19
CA GLN A 33 -8.32 4.75 -2.74
C GLN A 33 -7.53 5.98 -2.31
N GLU A 34 -6.44 5.80 -1.54
CA GLU A 34 -5.54 6.88 -1.16
C GLU A 34 -5.00 7.61 -2.39
N LYS A 35 -4.51 6.86 -3.40
CA LYS A 35 -4.07 7.44 -4.68
C LYS A 35 -5.19 8.22 -5.39
N LYS A 36 -6.44 7.75 -5.34
CA LYS A 36 -7.59 8.44 -5.93
C LYS A 36 -7.97 9.72 -5.20
N HIS A 37 -7.82 9.75 -3.87
CA HIS A 37 -8.04 10.96 -3.06
C HIS A 37 -6.89 11.97 -3.16
N GLY A 38 -5.84 11.65 -3.94
CA GLY A 38 -4.68 12.52 -4.12
C GLY A 38 -3.58 12.32 -3.08
N TYR A 39 -3.76 11.37 -2.15
CA TYR A 39 -2.72 10.89 -1.25
C TYR A 39 -1.84 9.90 -2.04
N GLY A 40 -0.92 10.45 -2.82
CA GLY A 40 0.15 9.70 -3.46
C GLY A 40 1.41 9.63 -2.58
N GLY A 41 2.45 8.99 -3.08
CA GLY A 41 3.76 9.05 -2.43
C GLY A 41 4.25 10.49 -2.39
N THR A 42 4.64 10.94 -1.22
CA THR A 42 5.19 12.27 -0.94
C THR A 42 6.72 12.26 -0.99
N LEU A 43 7.33 11.08 -0.81
CA LEU A 43 8.77 10.91 -0.70
C LEU A 43 9.51 10.79 -2.05
N ASN A 44 8.82 10.81 -3.19
CA ASN A 44 9.48 10.84 -4.50
C ASN A 44 8.78 11.73 -5.53
N TYR A 45 9.55 12.18 -6.53
CA TYR A 45 9.06 12.99 -7.66
C TYR A 45 8.02 12.26 -8.52
N ARG A 46 7.98 10.92 -8.45
CA ARG A 46 7.05 10.08 -9.23
C ARG A 46 5.65 9.99 -8.62
N LYS A 47 5.47 10.50 -7.39
CA LYS A 47 4.24 10.40 -6.58
C LYS A 47 3.79 8.97 -6.29
N ASP A 48 4.71 8.01 -6.38
CA ASP A 48 4.46 6.61 -6.04
C ASP A 48 4.79 6.37 -4.58
N PHE A 49 3.99 5.57 -3.88
CA PHE A 49 4.29 5.22 -2.50
C PHE A 49 5.63 4.50 -2.42
N THR A 50 6.52 5.04 -1.60
CA THR A 50 7.75 4.37 -1.23
C THR A 50 7.47 3.20 -0.30
N TRP A 51 8.47 2.34 -0.09
CA TRP A 51 8.36 1.23 0.85
C TRP A 51 8.01 1.68 2.27
N GLU A 52 8.57 2.80 2.71
CA GLU A 52 8.34 3.36 4.05
C GLU A 52 6.91 3.87 4.21
N GLU A 53 6.39 4.58 3.20
CA GLU A 53 5.00 5.04 3.18
C GLU A 53 4.02 3.88 3.13
N LEU A 54 4.31 2.83 2.35
CA LEU A 54 3.49 1.61 2.34
C LEU A 54 3.51 0.90 3.70
N ALA A 55 4.64 0.92 4.42
CA ALA A 55 4.74 0.34 5.75
C ALA A 55 3.94 1.13 6.79
N GLN A 56 3.98 2.46 6.75
CA GLN A 56 3.15 3.32 7.59
C GLN A 56 1.66 3.08 7.31
N LYS A 57 1.26 3.12 6.03
CA LYS A 57 -0.11 2.86 5.60
C LYS A 57 -0.60 1.46 5.97
N ALA A 58 0.27 0.46 5.93
CA ALA A 58 -0.06 -0.90 6.36
C ALA A 58 -0.30 -0.97 7.86
N GLN A 59 0.46 -0.23 8.65
CA GLN A 59 0.24 -0.14 10.08
C GLN A 59 -1.08 0.60 10.39
N GLU A 60 -1.32 1.77 9.79
CA GLU A 60 -2.60 2.50 9.90
C GLU A 60 -3.79 1.59 9.55
N PHE A 61 -3.71 0.88 8.43
CA PHE A 61 -4.75 -0.06 7.98
C PHE A 61 -5.01 -1.20 8.97
N LEU A 62 -3.98 -1.68 9.68
CA LEU A 62 -4.13 -2.76 10.66
C LEU A 62 -4.58 -2.25 12.03
N GLU A 63 -4.29 -1.00 12.38
CA GLU A 63 -4.78 -0.36 13.61
C GLU A 63 -6.26 0.05 13.50
N GLU A 64 -6.79 0.27 12.29
CA GLU A 64 -8.21 0.56 12.04
C GLU A 64 -9.11 -0.68 11.85
N ILE A 65 -8.58 -1.91 11.96
CA ILE A 65 -9.32 -3.19 11.81
C ILE A 65 -9.77 -3.76 13.16
#